data_AF-A0ABD3KHJ9-F1
#
_entry.id   AF-A0ABD3KHJ9-F1
#
_cell.length_a   1.000
_cell.length_b   1.000
_cell.length_c   1.000
_cell.angle_alpha   90.00
_cell.angle_beta   90.00
_cell.angle_gamma   90.00
#
_symmetry.space_group_name_H-M   'P 1'
#
loop_
_entity.id
_entity.type
_entity.pdbx_description
1 polymer ?
#
loop_
_entity_poly.entity_id
_entity_poly.type
_entity_poly.pdbx_seq_one_letter_code
_entity_poly.pdbx_strand_id
1 'polypeptide(L)'
;MMTPPPPSTPVSPLLLLLLFVLVSSSSASLYDTFLQCLLNHTQVLQQQQQQWQQEPSQILHAPTNSSFPTLLGSLIRNRRFGTASTPKPLLILTPSQPSHVQSAVLCARRTGTEVRIRSGGHDFEGTSYVSRAPFLILDMFNFRLVSLVNEEFPELGLKKEDCAEMSWIESALWWGDFDSGVAVKALLDRMPKSVNFLKRKSDYVQQPMSREELELLWDKMIELGKVGFVFNPYGGKMGEIPMSDAPFPHRAGNLFKIQYSISWSEDGIEAEQSYLAKIRELYNFMTPYVSKKPRRAFLNYRDLDIGITDNGENSYKEGTVYGVKYFAENFKRLVKVKTAVDPQNFFKNEQSIPVLPRSSSAMTQYSGSTETTGKMTVLVIFFLFLKDLMTIFS
;
A
#
# COMPACT_ATOMS: atom_id res chain seq x y z
N MET A 1 26.34 -42.52 18.25
CA MET A 1 26.36 -41.64 19.42
C MET A 1 26.58 -40.22 18.93
N MET A 2 25.51 -39.41 18.85
CA MET A 2 25.59 -37.98 18.53
C MET A 2 25.60 -37.21 19.86
N THR A 3 26.55 -36.31 20.02
CA THR A 3 26.68 -35.44 21.21
C THR A 3 25.56 -34.40 21.24
N PRO A 4 25.01 -34.06 22.41
CA PRO A 4 23.95 -33.06 22.53
C PRO A 4 24.50 -31.64 22.31
N PRO A 5 23.68 -30.69 21.84
CA PRO A 5 24.08 -29.30 21.67
C PRO A 5 24.30 -28.63 23.03
N PRO A 6 25.15 -27.59 23.10
CA PRO A 6 25.43 -26.89 24.35
C PRO A 6 24.19 -26.12 24.84
N PRO A 7 24.03 -25.94 26.16
CA PRO A 7 22.91 -25.20 26.72
C PRO A 7 22.98 -23.72 26.30
N SER A 8 21.85 -23.17 25.85
CA SER A 8 21.70 -21.75 25.56
C SER A 8 21.98 -20.92 26.81
N THR A 9 22.93 -19.99 26.71
CA THR A 9 23.26 -19.06 27.79
C THR A 9 22.05 -18.20 28.14
N PRO A 10 21.67 -18.06 29.43
CA PRO A 10 20.54 -17.23 29.82
C PRO A 10 20.89 -15.76 29.55
N VAL A 11 20.08 -15.11 28.71
CA VAL A 11 20.21 -13.68 28.45
C VAL A 11 19.84 -12.94 29.75
N SER A 12 20.76 -12.14 30.27
CA SER A 12 20.58 -11.44 31.55
C SER A 12 19.31 -10.57 31.53
N PRO A 13 18.45 -10.60 32.57
CA PRO A 13 17.28 -9.71 32.69
C PRO A 13 17.67 -8.24 32.56
N LEU A 14 18.89 -7.87 33.00
CA LEU A 14 19.44 -6.52 32.89
C LEU A 14 19.73 -6.11 31.44
N LEU A 15 20.13 -7.07 30.59
CA LEU A 15 20.38 -6.84 29.16
C LEU A 15 19.06 -6.67 28.39
N LEU A 16 18.03 -7.44 28.76
CA LEU A 16 16.66 -7.27 28.27
C LEU A 16 16.06 -5.91 28.72
N LEU A 17 16.32 -5.49 29.97
CA LEU A 17 15.90 -4.18 30.48
C LEU A 17 16.61 -3.02 29.76
N LEU A 18 17.91 -3.14 29.52
CA LEU A 18 18.70 -2.14 28.78
C LEU A 18 18.25 -1.99 27.32
N LEU A 19 17.93 -3.11 26.65
CA LEU A 19 17.32 -3.09 25.31
C LEU A 19 15.94 -2.41 25.32
N PHE A 20 15.12 -2.63 26.36
CA PHE A 20 13.81 -1.99 26.50
C PHE A 20 13.90 -0.47 26.73
N VAL A 21 14.90 -0.02 27.49
CA VAL A 21 15.16 1.42 27.75
C VAL A 21 15.73 2.13 26.51
N LEU A 22 16.56 1.46 25.71
CA LEU A 22 17.08 1.99 24.44
C LEU A 22 15.99 2.17 23.38
N VAL A 23 15.02 1.25 23.29
CA VAL A 23 13.88 1.38 22.36
C VAL A 23 12.95 2.53 22.79
N SER A 24 12.70 2.67 24.10
CA SER A 24 11.80 3.71 24.65
C SER A 24 12.35 5.14 24.53
N SER A 25 13.68 5.31 24.54
CA SER A 25 14.34 6.62 24.40
C SER A 25 14.41 7.12 22.94
N SER A 26 14.41 6.20 21.97
CA SER A 26 14.47 6.53 20.54
C SER A 26 13.16 7.09 19.98
N SER A 27 12.01 6.64 20.47
CA SER A 27 10.69 7.10 19.99
C SER A 27 10.30 8.47 20.56
N ALA A 28 10.60 8.73 21.84
CA ALA A 28 10.39 10.04 22.45
C ALA A 28 11.25 11.12 21.76
N SER A 29 12.53 10.82 21.52
CA SER A 29 13.42 11.73 20.79
C SER A 29 13.00 11.96 19.34
N LEU A 30 12.45 10.95 18.65
CA LEU A 30 11.89 11.13 17.31
C LEU A 30 10.61 11.97 17.32
N TYR A 31 9.68 11.74 18.26
CA TYR A 31 8.46 12.54 18.39
C TYR A 31 8.79 14.02 18.55
N ASP A 32 9.67 14.36 19.50
CA ASP A 32 10.06 15.74 19.76
C ASP A 32 10.74 16.38 18.54
N THR A 33 11.68 15.67 17.92
CA THR A 33 12.37 16.15 16.71
C THR A 33 11.40 16.38 15.55
N PHE A 34 10.46 15.45 15.34
CA PHE A 34 9.47 15.54 14.27
C PHE A 34 8.45 16.66 14.54
N LEU A 35 7.98 16.79 15.77
CA LEU A 35 7.07 17.85 16.21
C LEU A 35 7.71 19.23 16.03
N GLN A 36 8.96 19.41 16.46
CA GLN A 36 9.70 20.66 16.26
C GLN A 36 9.87 20.99 14.77
N CYS A 37 10.10 19.98 13.93
CA CYS A 37 10.13 20.19 12.49
C CYS A 37 8.77 20.68 11.96
N LEU A 38 7.65 20.08 12.36
CA LEU A 38 6.30 20.50 11.95
C LEU A 38 5.97 21.91 12.43
N LEU A 39 6.32 22.26 13.67
CA LEU A 39 6.11 23.59 14.24
C LEU A 39 6.86 24.67 13.45
N ASN A 40 8.12 24.43 13.09
CA ASN A 40 8.89 25.36 12.27
C ASN A 40 8.26 25.59 10.90
N HIS A 41 7.76 24.54 10.23
CA HIS A 41 7.06 24.67 8.95
C HIS A 41 5.73 25.42 9.11
N THR A 42 5.00 25.18 10.20
CA THR A 42 3.73 25.87 10.50
C THR A 42 3.94 27.38 10.68
N GLN A 43 4.99 27.78 11.41
CA GLN A 43 5.33 29.19 11.61
C GLN A 43 5.65 29.91 10.29
N VAL A 44 6.39 29.25 9.38
CA VAL A 44 6.68 29.81 8.04
C VAL A 44 5.40 29.99 7.23
N LEU A 45 4.47 29.03 7.27
CA LEU A 45 3.19 29.13 6.53
C LEU A 45 2.27 30.20 7.11
N GLN A 46 2.21 30.34 8.43
CA GLN A 46 1.47 31.42 9.10
C GLN A 46 2.01 32.80 8.72
N GLN A 47 3.34 32.96 8.61
CA GLN A 47 3.97 34.19 8.11
C GLN A 47 3.62 34.49 6.65
N GLN A 48 3.30 33.47 5.84
CA GLN A 48 2.85 33.60 4.46
C GLN A 48 1.32 33.80 4.32
N GLN A 49 0.62 34.14 5.41
CA GLN A 49 -0.85 34.32 5.45
C GLN A 49 -1.64 33.07 5.00
N GLN A 50 -1.03 31.88 5.03
CA GLN A 50 -1.76 30.63 4.83
C GLN A 50 -2.33 30.14 6.16
N GLN A 51 -3.63 29.82 6.15
CA GLN A 51 -4.37 29.53 7.38
C GLN A 51 -4.08 28.09 7.87
N TRP A 52 -3.28 27.97 8.92
CA TRP A 52 -3.08 26.71 9.64
C TRP A 52 -3.97 26.71 10.90
N GLN A 53 -4.99 25.85 10.96
CA GLN A 53 -6.01 25.89 12.02
C GLN A 53 -5.79 24.91 13.19
N GLN A 54 -4.88 23.93 13.06
CA GLN A 54 -4.71 22.85 14.05
C GLN A 54 -3.28 22.80 14.57
N GLU A 55 -3.07 22.68 15.87
CA GLU A 55 -1.72 22.55 16.41
C GLU A 55 -1.04 21.25 15.91
N PRO A 56 0.23 21.27 15.46
CA PRO A 56 0.91 20.07 14.96
C PRO A 56 0.91 18.88 15.92
N SER A 57 0.84 19.12 17.23
CA SER A 57 0.72 18.08 18.26
C SER A 57 -0.60 17.32 18.23
N GLN A 58 -1.67 17.91 17.67
CA GLN A 58 -2.99 17.28 17.55
C GLN A 58 -3.05 16.26 16.40
N ILE A 59 -2.19 16.44 15.39
CA ILE A 59 -2.16 15.57 14.20
C ILE A 59 -1.07 14.51 14.27
N LEU A 60 -0.10 14.64 15.20
CA LEU A 60 1.02 13.72 15.39
C LEU A 60 0.83 12.84 16.64
N HIS A 61 0.81 11.53 16.44
CA HIS A 61 0.52 10.54 17.49
C HIS A 61 1.70 9.56 17.63
N ALA A 62 2.27 9.48 18.83
CA ALA A 62 3.25 8.48 19.26
C ALA A 62 2.58 7.31 20.02
N PRO A 63 3.27 6.17 20.20
CA PRO A 63 2.75 5.03 20.97
C PRO A 63 2.33 5.35 22.41
N THR A 64 2.85 6.44 22.99
CA THR A 64 2.49 6.93 24.33
C THR A 64 1.13 7.67 24.36
N ASN A 65 0.61 8.11 23.21
CA ASN A 65 -0.72 8.73 23.12
C ASN A 65 -1.82 7.67 23.23
N SER A 66 -2.85 7.94 24.03
CA SER A 66 -4.00 7.04 24.21
C SER A 66 -4.80 6.76 22.93
N SER A 67 -4.76 7.68 21.96
CA SER A 67 -5.39 7.54 20.63
C SER A 67 -4.69 6.53 19.72
N PHE A 68 -3.41 6.25 19.96
CA PHE A 68 -2.54 5.53 19.02
C PHE A 68 -3.02 4.11 18.69
N PRO A 69 -3.41 3.25 19.67
CA PRO A 69 -3.88 1.90 19.36
C PRO A 69 -5.14 1.90 18.48
N THR A 70 -6.08 2.82 18.76
CA THR A 70 -7.33 2.95 18.00
C THR A 70 -7.06 3.46 16.58
N LEU A 71 -6.23 4.50 16.44
CA LEU A 71 -5.83 5.02 15.13
C LEU A 71 -5.15 3.94 14.29
N LEU A 72 -4.21 3.20 14.87
CA LEU A 72 -3.54 2.12 14.16
C LEU A 72 -4.50 0.99 13.75
N GLY A 73 -5.30 0.50 14.71
CA GLY A 73 -6.14 -0.69 14.52
C GLY A 73 -7.36 -0.48 13.60
N SER A 74 -7.93 0.73 13.56
CA SER A 74 -9.20 1.01 12.85
C SER A 74 -9.19 0.72 11.35
N LEU A 75 -8.01 0.80 10.71
CA LEU A 75 -7.84 0.63 9.27
C LEU A 75 -6.91 -0.55 8.92
N ILE A 76 -6.76 -1.52 9.82
CA ILE A 76 -6.14 -2.80 9.50
C ILE A 76 -7.23 -3.72 8.93
N ARG A 77 -7.20 -3.94 7.61
CA ARG A 77 -8.22 -4.74 6.89
C ARG A 77 -7.82 -6.19 6.64
N ASN A 78 -6.63 -6.59 7.07
CA ASN A 78 -6.15 -7.96 6.98
C ASN A 78 -5.44 -8.35 8.28
N ARG A 79 -6.00 -9.33 9.02
CA ARG A 79 -5.50 -9.71 10.36
C ARG A 79 -4.06 -10.24 10.37
N ARG A 80 -3.55 -10.74 9.24
CA ARG A 80 -2.14 -11.16 9.10
C ARG A 80 -1.17 -10.04 9.52
N PHE A 81 -1.58 -8.80 9.38
CA PHE A 81 -0.79 -7.60 9.67
C PHE A 81 -1.28 -6.85 10.93
N GLY A 82 -2.15 -7.47 11.72
CA GLY A 82 -2.66 -6.93 12.99
C GLY A 82 -2.11 -7.63 14.23
N THR A 83 -1.17 -8.56 14.06
CA THR A 83 -0.65 -9.40 15.15
C THR A 83 0.35 -8.65 16.03
N ALA A 84 0.65 -9.19 17.22
CA ALA A 84 1.66 -8.64 18.12
C ALA A 84 3.07 -8.60 17.50
N SER A 85 3.41 -9.59 16.65
CA SER A 85 4.70 -9.69 15.98
C SER A 85 4.85 -8.77 14.77
N THR A 86 3.75 -8.23 14.23
CA THR A 86 3.81 -7.31 13.09
C THR A 86 4.52 -6.02 13.49
N PRO A 87 5.53 -5.53 12.73
CA PRO A 87 6.16 -4.24 13.00
C PRO A 87 5.15 -3.09 13.10
N LYS A 88 5.33 -2.23 14.09
CA LYS A 88 4.44 -1.09 14.38
C LYS A 88 5.13 0.22 13.98
N PRO A 89 4.37 1.23 13.52
CA PRO A 89 4.96 2.54 13.21
C PRO A 89 5.48 3.21 14.49
N LEU A 90 6.48 4.07 14.33
CA LEU A 90 6.96 4.94 15.40
C LEU A 90 6.03 6.13 15.64
N LEU A 91 5.35 6.60 14.58
CA LEU A 91 4.47 7.76 14.59
C LEU A 91 3.30 7.53 13.63
N ILE A 92 2.14 8.09 13.94
CA ILE A 92 1.01 8.23 13.03
C ILE A 92 0.72 9.72 12.88
N LEU A 93 0.70 10.20 11.64
CA LEU A 93 0.33 11.58 11.31
C LEU A 93 -1.01 11.57 10.59
N THR A 94 -1.94 12.42 11.03
CA THR A 94 -3.35 12.40 10.62
C THR A 94 -3.73 13.73 9.93
N PRO A 95 -3.12 14.02 8.76
CA PRO A 95 -3.24 15.33 8.12
C PRO A 95 -4.69 15.61 7.68
N SER A 96 -5.10 16.86 7.75
CA SER A 96 -6.45 17.31 7.38
C SER A 96 -6.43 18.37 6.26
N GLN A 97 -5.24 18.81 5.84
CA GLN A 97 -5.02 19.83 4.81
C GLN A 97 -3.76 19.51 3.99
N PRO A 98 -3.67 19.93 2.72
CA PRO A 98 -2.49 19.68 1.87
C PRO A 98 -1.17 20.14 2.47
N SER A 99 -1.15 21.27 3.18
CA SER A 99 0.03 21.82 3.87
C SER A 99 0.58 20.89 4.97
N HIS A 100 -0.30 20.12 5.63
CA HIS A 100 0.10 19.13 6.63
C HIS A 100 0.86 17.97 5.97
N VAL A 101 0.41 17.54 4.78
CA VAL A 101 1.09 16.51 3.98
C VAL A 101 2.46 16.98 3.53
N GLN A 102 2.55 18.20 3.00
CA GLN A 102 3.82 18.79 2.58
C GLN A 102 4.83 18.84 3.73
N SER A 103 4.40 19.36 4.89
CA SER A 103 5.24 19.45 6.10
C SER A 103 5.66 18.07 6.60
N ALA A 104 4.75 17.09 6.59
CA ALA A 104 5.05 15.71 6.97
C ALA A 104 6.14 15.07 6.09
N VAL A 105 6.04 15.26 4.77
CA VAL A 105 7.03 14.74 3.81
C VAL A 105 8.40 15.38 4.02
N LEU A 106 8.44 16.71 4.21
CA LEU A 106 9.69 17.44 4.45
C LEU A 106 10.35 17.01 5.77
N CYS A 107 9.56 16.87 6.84
CA CYS A 107 10.06 16.42 8.14
C CYS A 107 10.55 14.98 8.11
N ALA A 108 9.80 14.07 7.47
CA ALA A 108 10.22 12.69 7.29
C ALA A 108 11.53 12.58 6.50
N ARG A 109 11.70 13.42 5.46
CA ARG A 109 12.96 13.49 4.71
C ARG A 109 14.11 13.99 5.58
N ARG A 110 13.86 15.02 6.41
CA ARG A 110 14.87 15.59 7.31
C ARG A 110 15.30 14.62 8.42
N THR A 111 14.37 13.83 8.94
CA THR A 111 14.64 12.85 10.01
C THR A 111 15.06 11.47 9.47
N GLY A 112 15.07 11.29 8.13
CA GLY A 112 15.36 9.99 7.51
C GLY A 112 14.31 8.92 7.82
N THR A 113 13.09 9.31 8.16
CA THR A 113 12.02 8.39 8.55
C THR A 113 11.26 7.91 7.32
N GLU A 114 11.09 6.59 7.18
CA GLU A 114 10.25 6.05 6.09
C GLU A 114 8.78 6.39 6.30
N VAL A 115 8.07 6.64 5.20
CA VAL A 115 6.65 6.99 5.23
C VAL A 115 5.84 5.89 4.56
N ARG A 116 4.85 5.34 5.27
CA ARG A 116 3.78 4.53 4.68
C ARG A 116 2.51 5.36 4.63
N ILE A 117 1.91 5.46 3.45
CA ILE A 117 0.70 6.26 3.25
C ILE A 117 -0.50 5.33 3.36
N ARG A 118 -1.42 5.64 4.26
CA ARG A 118 -2.66 4.89 4.47
C ARG A 118 -3.86 5.74 4.11
N SER A 119 -4.77 5.17 3.32
CA SER A 119 -6.11 5.71 3.07
C SER A 119 -7.11 4.70 3.63
N GLY A 120 -7.80 3.90 2.82
CA GLY A 120 -8.76 2.89 3.30
C GLY A 120 -8.16 1.65 4.02
N GLY A 121 -6.85 1.45 3.95
CA GLY A 121 -6.16 0.34 4.63
C GLY A 121 -6.37 -1.05 4.00
N HIS A 122 -6.79 -1.11 2.73
CA HIS A 122 -7.10 -2.36 2.00
C HIS A 122 -5.90 -3.00 1.28
N ASP A 123 -4.67 -2.57 1.53
CA ASP A 123 -3.49 -3.20 0.92
C ASP A 123 -3.39 -4.67 1.37
N PHE A 124 -3.46 -5.60 0.42
CA PHE A 124 -3.52 -7.04 0.71
C PHE A 124 -2.28 -7.60 1.40
N GLU A 125 -1.17 -6.85 1.36
CA GLU A 125 0.09 -7.21 2.01
C GLU A 125 0.48 -6.19 3.10
N GLY A 126 -0.47 -5.35 3.52
CA GLY A 126 -0.29 -4.40 4.62
C GLY A 126 0.73 -3.30 4.37
N THR A 127 1.22 -3.11 3.13
CA THR A 127 2.35 -2.21 2.84
C THR A 127 2.04 -0.73 3.10
N SER A 128 0.76 -0.36 3.26
CA SER A 128 0.33 0.97 3.70
C SER A 128 0.48 1.24 5.19
N TYR A 129 0.72 0.22 6.02
CA TYR A 129 0.81 0.35 7.49
C TYR A 129 1.79 -0.62 8.16
N VAL A 130 2.60 -1.33 7.37
CA VAL A 130 3.71 -2.19 7.82
C VAL A 130 4.95 -1.85 6.99
N SER A 131 6.09 -1.73 7.67
CA SER A 131 7.43 -1.65 7.06
C SER A 131 8.41 -2.49 7.86
N ARG A 132 9.47 -2.98 7.22
CA ARG A 132 10.60 -3.62 7.90
C ARG A 132 11.54 -2.63 8.57
N ALA A 133 11.66 -1.42 8.00
CA ALA A 133 12.44 -0.33 8.58
C ALA A 133 11.56 0.53 9.50
N PRO A 134 12.15 1.26 10.47
CA PRO A 134 11.41 2.22 11.28
C PRO A 134 10.68 3.24 10.40
N PHE A 135 9.38 3.42 10.64
CA PHE A 135 8.52 4.17 9.74
C PHE A 135 7.44 4.94 10.50
N LEU A 136 6.86 5.94 9.84
CA LEU A 136 5.63 6.58 10.23
C LEU A 136 4.50 6.24 9.26
N ILE A 137 3.25 6.29 9.74
CA ILE A 137 2.07 6.26 8.88
C ILE A 137 1.60 7.70 8.63
N LEU A 138 1.46 8.06 7.36
CA LEU A 138 0.71 9.24 6.95
C LEU A 138 -0.73 8.80 6.62
N ASP A 139 -1.66 9.06 7.54
CA ASP A 139 -3.01 8.53 7.50
C ASP A 139 -4.01 9.57 6.98
N MET A 140 -4.44 9.37 5.74
CA MET A 140 -5.24 10.31 4.96
C MET A 140 -6.74 10.27 5.32
N PHE A 141 -7.16 9.55 6.36
CA PHE A 141 -8.58 9.37 6.69
C PHE A 141 -9.34 10.68 6.98
N ASN A 142 -8.64 11.75 7.37
CA ASN A 142 -9.22 13.07 7.62
C ASN A 142 -9.47 13.90 6.34
N PHE A 143 -8.91 13.51 5.19
CA PHE A 143 -9.15 14.21 3.92
C PHE A 143 -10.56 13.88 3.39
N ARG A 144 -11.41 14.91 3.29
CA ARG A 144 -12.80 14.78 2.82
C ARG A 144 -12.84 14.54 1.32
N LEU A 145 -13.05 13.28 0.92
CA LEU A 145 -13.13 12.85 -0.48
C LEU A 145 -14.08 13.72 -1.33
N VAL A 146 -15.25 14.10 -0.80
CA VAL A 146 -16.27 14.86 -1.54
C VAL A 146 -15.84 16.30 -1.86
N SER A 147 -15.21 16.99 -0.91
CA SER A 147 -14.73 18.36 -1.14
C SER A 147 -13.63 18.39 -2.19
N LEU A 148 -12.74 17.40 -2.14
CA LEU A 148 -11.61 17.28 -3.06
C LEU A 148 -12.05 16.87 -4.47
N VAL A 149 -13.01 15.96 -4.59
CA VAL A 149 -13.55 15.57 -5.91
C VAL A 149 -14.26 16.75 -6.57
N ASN A 150 -14.99 17.57 -5.80
CA ASN A 150 -15.63 18.77 -6.35
C ASN A 150 -14.65 19.89 -6.74
N GLU A 151 -13.49 19.95 -6.10
CA GLU A 151 -12.46 20.94 -6.39
C GLU A 151 -11.57 20.50 -7.58
N GLU A 152 -11.16 19.23 -7.61
CA GLU A 152 -10.16 18.70 -8.55
C GLU A 152 -10.78 18.02 -9.78
N PHE A 153 -12.04 17.55 -9.68
CA PHE A 153 -12.76 16.84 -10.74
C PHE A 153 -14.21 17.33 -10.88
N PRO A 154 -14.44 18.64 -11.08
CA PRO A 154 -15.78 19.20 -11.19
C PRO A 154 -16.61 18.56 -12.32
N GLU A 155 -15.95 17.98 -13.33
CA GLU A 155 -16.58 17.30 -14.47
C GLU A 155 -17.22 15.96 -14.11
N LEU A 156 -16.80 15.32 -13.01
CA LEU A 156 -17.46 14.12 -12.51
C LEU A 156 -18.88 14.41 -12.00
N GLY A 157 -19.19 15.69 -11.75
CA GLY A 157 -20.53 16.14 -11.38
C GLY A 157 -21.09 15.39 -10.17
N LEU A 158 -20.22 14.88 -9.29
CA LEU A 158 -20.58 14.02 -8.18
C LEU A 158 -21.45 14.81 -7.19
N LYS A 159 -22.77 14.63 -7.28
CA LYS A 159 -23.70 15.25 -6.37
C LYS A 159 -23.92 14.34 -5.17
N LYS A 160 -24.37 14.93 -4.06
CA LYS A 160 -24.76 14.15 -2.87
C LYS A 160 -25.86 13.13 -3.24
N GLU A 161 -26.69 13.45 -4.22
CA GLU A 161 -27.78 12.62 -4.73
C GLU A 161 -27.31 11.41 -5.58
N ASP A 162 -26.09 11.43 -6.12
CA ASP A 162 -25.47 10.28 -6.81
C ASP A 162 -24.90 9.24 -5.83
N CYS A 163 -24.87 9.60 -4.55
CA CYS A 163 -24.62 8.69 -3.45
C CYS A 163 -25.97 8.13 -2.97
N ALA A 164 -26.10 6.81 -2.83
CA ALA A 164 -27.27 6.23 -2.19
C ALA A 164 -27.33 6.68 -0.72
N GLU A 165 -28.19 7.66 -0.43
CA GLU A 165 -28.40 8.19 0.91
C GLU A 165 -29.22 7.19 1.72
N MET A 166 -28.52 6.19 2.25
CA MET A 166 -28.91 5.46 3.43
C MET A 166 -28.29 6.18 4.63
N SER A 167 -28.88 6.04 5.82
CA SER A 167 -28.21 6.58 7.00
C SER A 167 -26.78 6.01 7.07
N TRP A 168 -25.79 6.80 7.51
CA TRP A 168 -24.38 6.36 7.57
C TRP A 168 -24.26 4.93 8.14
N ILE A 169 -25.11 4.67 9.11
CA ILE A 169 -25.21 3.43 9.84
C ILE A 169 -25.76 2.29 8.93
N GLU A 170 -26.81 2.48 8.15
CA GLU A 170 -27.29 1.48 7.18
C GLU A 170 -26.28 1.11 6.08
N SER A 171 -25.41 2.03 5.65
CA SER A 171 -24.35 1.75 4.66
C SER A 171 -23.32 0.73 5.14
N ALA A 172 -23.07 0.71 6.45
CA ALA A 172 -22.16 -0.24 7.05
C ALA A 172 -22.75 -1.66 7.14
N LEU A 173 -24.08 -1.80 7.13
CA LEU A 173 -24.75 -3.11 7.04
C LEU A 173 -24.69 -3.66 5.61
N TRP A 174 -25.01 -2.83 4.63
CA TRP A 174 -24.99 -3.23 3.21
C TRP A 174 -23.59 -3.71 2.76
N TRP A 175 -22.53 -2.99 3.15
CA TRP A 175 -21.15 -3.39 2.86
C TRP A 175 -20.68 -4.62 3.66
N GLY A 176 -21.31 -4.90 4.79
CA GLY A 176 -20.98 -6.03 5.66
C GLY A 176 -21.66 -7.34 5.27
N ASP A 177 -22.33 -7.38 4.12
CA ASP A 177 -23.09 -8.54 3.63
C ASP A 177 -24.23 -8.97 4.59
N PHE A 178 -24.79 -8.01 5.33
CA PHE A 178 -25.94 -8.24 6.20
C PHE A 178 -27.24 -8.26 5.40
N ASP A 179 -28.15 -9.17 5.76
CA ASP A 179 -29.49 -9.24 5.18
C ASP A 179 -30.24 -7.89 5.31
N SER A 180 -31.03 -7.57 4.28
CA SER A 180 -31.88 -6.36 4.28
C SER A 180 -32.85 -6.39 5.47
N GLY A 181 -32.81 -5.36 6.31
CA GLY A 181 -33.68 -5.22 7.50
C GLY A 181 -33.01 -5.52 8.84
N VAL A 182 -31.71 -5.84 8.88
CA VAL A 182 -30.96 -5.96 10.13
C VAL A 182 -30.93 -4.62 10.90
N ALA A 183 -31.21 -4.67 12.21
CA ALA A 183 -31.26 -3.47 13.04
C ALA A 183 -29.87 -2.82 13.21
N VAL A 184 -29.82 -1.50 13.02
CA VAL A 184 -28.68 -0.58 13.17
C VAL A 184 -27.81 -0.84 14.43
N LYS A 185 -28.41 -1.31 15.53
CA LYS A 185 -27.66 -1.68 16.75
C LYS A 185 -26.55 -2.71 16.51
N ALA A 186 -26.63 -3.50 15.44
CA ALA A 186 -25.58 -4.44 15.03
C ALA A 186 -24.24 -3.77 14.73
N LEU A 187 -24.23 -2.46 14.46
CA LEU A 187 -23.05 -1.65 14.14
C LEU A 187 -22.44 -0.93 15.34
N LEU A 188 -23.12 -0.97 16.49
CA LEU A 188 -22.53 -0.56 17.76
C LEU A 188 -21.37 -1.49 18.15
N ASP A 189 -21.31 -2.66 17.51
CA ASP A 189 -20.13 -3.51 17.46
C ASP A 189 -19.10 -2.91 16.49
N ARG A 190 -18.25 -2.02 17.02
CA ARG A 190 -17.14 -1.38 16.26
C ARG A 190 -15.98 -2.32 15.99
N MET A 191 -16.05 -3.53 16.53
CA MET A 191 -15.18 -4.61 16.12
C MET A 191 -15.84 -5.23 14.89
N PRO A 192 -15.17 -5.30 13.72
CA PRO A 192 -15.63 -6.20 12.69
C PRO A 192 -15.81 -7.58 13.34
N LYS A 193 -17.04 -8.12 13.32
CA LYS A 193 -17.39 -9.39 13.99
C LYS A 193 -16.36 -10.48 13.69
N SER A 194 -15.79 -10.45 12.47
CA SER A 194 -14.39 -10.80 12.23
C SER A 194 -13.78 -10.00 11.08
N VAL A 195 -12.62 -9.34 11.28
CA VAL A 195 -11.67 -9.20 10.16
C VAL A 195 -11.12 -10.59 9.94
N ASN A 196 -11.07 -11.08 8.71
CA ASN A 196 -10.45 -12.36 8.45
C ASN A 196 -8.98 -12.17 8.13
N PHE A 197 -8.19 -13.20 8.42
CA PHE A 197 -6.91 -13.34 7.78
C PHE A 197 -7.17 -13.65 6.30
N LEU A 198 -6.41 -13.02 5.40
CA LEU A 198 -6.62 -13.24 3.98
C LEU A 198 -5.31 -13.23 3.18
N LYS A 199 -5.31 -14.02 2.10
CA LYS A 199 -4.35 -13.93 1.02
C LYS A 199 -5.10 -13.88 -0.29
N ARG A 200 -4.62 -13.05 -1.21
CA ARG A 200 -5.16 -12.88 -2.55
C ARG A 200 -4.03 -12.95 -3.56
N LYS A 201 -4.35 -13.41 -4.76
CA LYS A 201 -3.48 -13.40 -5.93
C LYS A 201 -4.30 -13.06 -7.17
N SER A 202 -3.64 -12.83 -8.30
CA SER A 202 -4.33 -12.51 -9.54
C SER A 202 -3.65 -13.14 -10.74
N ASP A 203 -4.44 -13.48 -11.75
CA ASP A 203 -3.97 -13.81 -13.10
C ASP A 203 -4.86 -13.18 -14.15
N TYR A 204 -4.39 -13.23 -15.40
CA TYR A 204 -5.19 -12.94 -16.59
C TYR A 204 -5.23 -14.18 -17.47
N VAL A 205 -6.40 -14.51 -18.00
CA VAL A 205 -6.61 -15.60 -18.94
C VAL A 205 -6.73 -15.05 -20.35
N GLN A 206 -6.04 -15.67 -21.30
CA GLN A 206 -5.99 -15.22 -22.69
C GLN A 206 -6.54 -16.26 -23.67
N GLN A 207 -6.71 -17.50 -23.23
CA GLN A 207 -7.27 -18.61 -23.99
C GLN A 207 -8.23 -19.38 -23.08
N PRO A 208 -9.36 -19.87 -23.60
CA PRO A 208 -10.29 -20.65 -22.80
C PRO A 208 -9.65 -21.97 -22.37
N MET A 209 -10.00 -22.43 -21.17
CA MET A 209 -9.73 -23.81 -20.73
C MET A 209 -10.77 -24.74 -21.37
N SER A 210 -10.33 -25.94 -21.73
CA SER A 210 -11.21 -27.05 -22.12
C SER A 210 -12.07 -27.50 -20.93
N ARG A 211 -13.11 -28.28 -21.22
CA ARG A 211 -13.98 -28.83 -20.19
C ARG A 211 -13.20 -29.75 -19.24
N GLU A 212 -12.33 -30.57 -19.79
CA GLU A 212 -11.51 -31.53 -19.04
C GLU A 212 -10.54 -30.80 -18.10
N GLU A 213 -9.93 -29.70 -18.55
CA GLU A 213 -9.08 -28.86 -17.70
C GLU A 213 -9.86 -28.15 -16.58
N LEU A 214 -11.12 -27.76 -16.83
CA LEU A 214 -11.98 -27.19 -15.80
C LEU A 214 -12.43 -28.24 -14.77
N GLU A 215 -12.68 -29.48 -15.20
CA GLU A 215 -12.96 -30.60 -14.30
C GLU A 215 -11.76 -30.88 -13.39
N LEU A 216 -10.53 -30.90 -13.93
CA LEU A 216 -9.30 -31.00 -13.12
C LEU A 216 -9.12 -29.82 -12.15
N LEU A 217 -9.45 -28.60 -12.57
CA LEU A 217 -9.41 -27.43 -11.69
C LEU A 217 -10.40 -27.59 -10.54
N TRP A 218 -11.61 -28.08 -10.83
CA TRP A 218 -12.65 -28.29 -9.82
C TRP A 218 -12.22 -29.33 -8.77
N ASP A 219 -11.69 -30.47 -9.23
CA ASP A 219 -11.13 -31.51 -8.34
C ASP A 219 -10.02 -30.92 -7.46
N LYS A 220 -9.13 -30.10 -8.03
CA LYS A 220 -8.06 -29.46 -7.27
C LYS A 220 -8.59 -28.48 -6.22
N MET A 221 -9.66 -27.74 -6.53
CA MET A 221 -10.28 -26.84 -5.55
C MET A 221 -10.95 -27.60 -4.40
N ILE A 222 -11.62 -28.73 -4.70
CA ILE A 222 -12.21 -29.61 -3.68
C ILE A 222 -11.12 -30.17 -2.76
N GLU A 223 -10.03 -30.68 -3.34
CA GLU A 223 -8.88 -31.23 -2.62
C GLU A 223 -8.29 -30.20 -1.63
N LEU A 224 -8.05 -28.96 -2.10
CA LEU A 224 -7.45 -27.92 -1.27
C LEU A 224 -8.42 -27.39 -0.20
N GLY A 225 -9.70 -27.24 -0.55
CA GLY A 225 -10.73 -26.63 0.29
C GLY A 225 -10.46 -25.15 0.63
N LYS A 226 -11.49 -24.41 1.07
CA LYS A 226 -11.47 -22.97 1.44
C LYS A 226 -10.89 -21.98 0.41
N VAL A 227 -10.29 -22.43 -0.69
CA VAL A 227 -9.84 -21.60 -1.82
C VAL A 227 -11.04 -21.21 -2.69
N GLY A 228 -10.93 -20.06 -3.35
CA GLY A 228 -11.98 -19.54 -4.21
C GLY A 228 -11.42 -18.74 -5.39
N PHE A 229 -12.28 -18.57 -6.38
CA PHE A 229 -12.03 -17.74 -7.55
C PHE A 229 -13.08 -16.64 -7.67
N VAL A 230 -12.65 -15.49 -8.19
CA VAL A 230 -13.54 -14.48 -8.76
C VAL A 230 -13.07 -14.20 -10.18
N PHE A 231 -13.94 -14.47 -11.16
CA PHE A 231 -13.70 -14.20 -12.57
C PHE A 231 -14.35 -12.87 -12.96
N ASN A 232 -13.57 -11.97 -13.55
CA ASN A 232 -14.03 -10.64 -13.96
C ASN A 232 -13.85 -10.53 -15.49
N PRO A 233 -14.94 -10.50 -16.28
CA PRO A 233 -14.84 -10.48 -17.75
C PRO A 233 -14.13 -9.23 -18.27
N TYR A 234 -13.32 -9.41 -19.31
CA TYR A 234 -12.64 -8.36 -20.07
C TYR A 234 -13.20 -8.33 -21.50
N GLY A 235 -12.69 -7.42 -22.34
CA GLY A 235 -13.28 -7.09 -23.63
C GLY A 235 -14.00 -5.74 -23.57
N GLY A 236 -14.93 -5.50 -24.50
CA GLY A 236 -15.61 -4.21 -24.63
C GLY A 236 -14.61 -3.05 -24.60
N LYS A 237 -14.89 -2.02 -23.78
CA LYS A 237 -14.03 -0.85 -23.68
C LYS A 237 -12.59 -1.16 -23.25
N MET A 238 -12.39 -2.18 -22.42
CA MET A 238 -11.04 -2.61 -22.01
C MET A 238 -10.21 -3.18 -23.16
N GLY A 239 -10.86 -3.64 -24.24
CA GLY A 239 -10.20 -4.08 -25.48
C GLY A 239 -9.86 -2.96 -26.45
N GLU A 240 -10.49 -1.79 -26.33
CA GLU A 240 -10.26 -0.63 -27.20
C GLU A 240 -9.10 0.25 -26.72
N ILE A 241 -8.90 0.34 -25.41
CA ILE A 241 -7.89 1.21 -24.80
C ILE A 241 -6.48 0.65 -25.08
N PRO A 242 -5.54 1.44 -25.66
CA PRO A 242 -4.17 0.99 -25.89
C PRO A 242 -3.47 0.58 -24.58
N MET A 243 -2.61 -0.45 -24.64
CA MET A 243 -1.88 -0.90 -23.44
C MET A 243 -0.95 0.17 -22.85
N SER A 244 -0.50 1.13 -23.67
CA SER A 244 0.42 2.22 -23.29
C SER A 244 -0.27 3.49 -22.79
N ASP A 245 -1.60 3.53 -22.87
CA ASP A 245 -2.44 4.67 -22.50
C ASP A 245 -2.28 5.03 -21.02
N ALA A 246 -2.21 4.01 -20.17
CA ALA A 246 -1.99 4.15 -18.73
C ALA A 246 -0.95 3.16 -18.20
N PRO A 247 -0.42 3.35 -16.97
CA PRO A 247 0.47 2.37 -16.34
C PRO A 247 -0.10 0.94 -16.34
N PHE A 248 -1.41 0.81 -16.14
CA PHE A 248 -2.13 -0.46 -16.20
C PHE A 248 -2.22 -0.99 -17.64
N PRO A 249 -1.51 -2.09 -17.96
CA PRO A 249 -1.30 -2.51 -19.36
C PRO A 249 -2.28 -3.58 -19.83
N HIS A 250 -3.05 -4.19 -18.93
CA HIS A 250 -3.80 -5.41 -19.21
C HIS A 250 -5.10 -5.06 -19.94
N ARG A 251 -5.02 -4.86 -21.26
CA ARG A 251 -6.10 -4.41 -22.14
C ARG A 251 -6.55 -5.53 -23.09
N ALA A 252 -6.54 -5.28 -24.40
CA ALA A 252 -6.82 -6.25 -25.45
C ALA A 252 -6.03 -7.57 -25.28
N GLY A 253 -6.67 -8.68 -25.67
CA GLY A 253 -6.08 -10.02 -25.61
C GLY A 253 -6.15 -10.70 -24.23
N ASN A 254 -6.92 -10.15 -23.27
CA ASN A 254 -7.31 -10.84 -22.04
C ASN A 254 -8.82 -11.12 -22.09
N LEU A 255 -9.22 -12.36 -21.83
CA LEU A 255 -10.63 -12.77 -21.76
C LEU A 255 -11.25 -12.36 -20.42
N PHE A 256 -10.51 -12.56 -19.32
CA PHE A 256 -10.93 -12.16 -17.98
C PHE A 256 -9.74 -12.11 -17.02
N LYS A 257 -9.91 -11.40 -15.90
CA LYS A 257 -9.01 -11.38 -14.75
C LYS A 257 -9.53 -12.34 -13.68
N ILE A 258 -8.63 -13.10 -13.08
CA ILE A 258 -8.88 -13.98 -11.94
C ILE A 258 -8.43 -13.27 -10.66
N GLN A 259 -9.25 -13.32 -9.60
CA GLN A 259 -8.79 -13.21 -8.22
C GLN A 259 -8.77 -14.60 -7.59
N TYR A 260 -7.63 -15.01 -7.06
CA TYR A 260 -7.54 -16.17 -6.17
C TYR A 260 -7.80 -15.68 -4.76
N SER A 261 -8.67 -16.36 -4.01
CA SER A 261 -9.00 -15.98 -2.64
C SER A 261 -8.89 -17.13 -1.67
N ILE A 262 -8.30 -16.85 -0.51
CA ILE A 262 -8.44 -17.67 0.68
C ILE A 262 -8.59 -16.76 1.89
N SER A 263 -9.57 -17.04 2.74
CA SER A 263 -9.84 -16.29 3.97
C SER A 263 -10.04 -17.27 5.12
N TRP A 264 -9.59 -16.89 6.31
CA TRP A 264 -9.70 -17.75 7.49
C TRP A 264 -9.79 -16.94 8.78
N SER A 265 -10.18 -17.60 9.86
CA SER A 265 -10.43 -16.97 11.16
C SER A 265 -9.43 -17.42 12.23
N GLU A 266 -8.83 -18.60 12.03
CA GLU A 266 -7.88 -19.22 12.96
C GLU A 266 -6.56 -18.42 12.97
N ASP A 267 -6.19 -17.87 14.13
CA ASP A 267 -4.88 -17.24 14.33
C ASP A 267 -3.80 -18.29 14.59
N GLY A 268 -2.54 -17.94 14.36
CA GLY A 268 -1.38 -18.82 14.58
C GLY A 268 -0.54 -19.03 13.32
N ILE A 269 0.75 -19.24 13.54
CA ILE A 269 1.75 -19.40 12.46
C ILE A 269 1.44 -20.64 11.64
N GLU A 270 1.02 -21.74 12.29
CA GLU A 270 0.69 -23.00 11.64
C GLU A 270 -0.53 -22.85 10.71
N ALA A 271 -1.57 -22.13 11.17
CA ALA A 271 -2.76 -21.85 10.38
C ALA A 271 -2.39 -20.98 9.16
N GLU A 272 -1.65 -19.88 9.37
CA GLU A 272 -1.21 -19.02 8.26
C GLU A 272 -0.37 -19.80 7.25
N GLN A 273 0.61 -20.59 7.69
CA GLN A 273 1.44 -21.40 6.79
C GLN A 273 0.60 -22.38 5.95
N SER A 274 -0.36 -23.06 6.57
CA SER A 274 -1.26 -24.00 5.89
C SER A 274 -2.11 -23.30 4.82
N TYR A 275 -2.77 -22.19 5.16
CA TYR A 275 -3.63 -21.48 4.20
C TYR A 275 -2.82 -20.80 3.09
N LEU A 276 -1.63 -20.26 3.39
CA LEU A 276 -0.72 -19.73 2.37
C LEU A 276 -0.21 -20.82 1.44
N ALA A 277 0.08 -22.03 1.93
CA ALA A 277 0.47 -23.16 1.10
C ALA A 277 -0.65 -23.52 0.11
N LYS A 278 -1.89 -23.64 0.57
CA LYS A 278 -3.05 -23.96 -0.28
C LYS A 278 -3.26 -22.99 -1.44
N ILE A 279 -3.24 -21.68 -1.18
CA ILE A 279 -3.43 -20.69 -2.26
C ILE A 279 -2.23 -20.63 -3.20
N ARG A 280 -1.01 -20.88 -2.72
CA ARG A 280 0.19 -21.00 -3.56
C ARG A 280 0.11 -22.24 -4.45
N GLU A 281 -0.40 -23.34 -3.92
CA GLU A 281 -0.60 -24.57 -4.67
C GLU A 281 -1.64 -24.41 -5.77
N LEU A 282 -2.81 -23.82 -5.47
CA LEU A 282 -3.80 -23.49 -6.49
C LEU A 282 -3.25 -22.53 -7.57
N TYR A 283 -2.50 -21.51 -7.14
CA TYR A 283 -1.85 -20.58 -8.06
C TYR A 283 -0.82 -21.29 -8.95
N ASN A 284 -0.03 -22.20 -8.40
CA ASN A 284 0.93 -22.99 -9.17
C ASN A 284 0.23 -23.93 -10.15
N PHE A 285 -0.87 -24.57 -9.74
CA PHE A 285 -1.70 -25.40 -10.60
C PHE A 285 -2.21 -24.63 -11.84
N MET A 286 -2.57 -23.35 -11.66
CA MET A 286 -3.09 -22.52 -12.76
C MET A 286 -2.04 -22.03 -13.76
N THR A 287 -0.75 -22.27 -13.52
CA THR A 287 0.36 -21.79 -14.38
C THR A 287 0.20 -22.07 -15.89
N PRO A 288 -0.21 -23.26 -16.35
CA PRO A 288 -0.32 -23.54 -17.80
C PRO A 288 -1.54 -22.87 -18.46
N TYR A 289 -2.55 -22.46 -17.68
CA TYR A 289 -3.84 -21.99 -18.18
C TYR A 289 -3.98 -20.46 -18.23
N VAL A 290 -3.00 -19.74 -17.71
CA VAL A 290 -3.02 -18.27 -17.59
C VAL A 290 -1.97 -17.63 -18.51
N SER A 291 -1.98 -16.29 -18.56
CA SER A 291 -0.99 -15.51 -19.30
C SER A 291 0.44 -15.94 -18.97
N LYS A 292 1.31 -15.91 -19.99
CA LYS A 292 2.71 -16.30 -19.89
C LYS A 292 3.61 -15.30 -20.59
N LYS A 293 4.84 -15.14 -20.07
CA LYS A 293 5.89 -14.25 -20.60
C LYS A 293 5.47 -12.75 -20.71
N PRO A 294 5.23 -12.05 -19.59
CA PRO A 294 5.22 -12.54 -18.21
C PRO A 294 3.85 -13.09 -17.80
N ARG A 295 3.82 -13.84 -16.68
CA ARG A 295 2.56 -14.16 -15.99
C ARG A 295 2.01 -12.88 -15.36
N ARG A 296 0.94 -12.33 -15.94
CA ARG A 296 0.41 -10.99 -15.62
C ARG A 296 -0.28 -10.98 -14.26
N ALA A 297 -0.10 -9.89 -13.51
CA ALA A 297 -0.69 -9.70 -12.20
C ALA A 297 -1.30 -8.29 -12.07
N PHE A 298 -2.22 -8.10 -11.13
CA PHE A 298 -2.89 -6.84 -10.86
C PHE A 298 -2.34 -6.19 -9.60
N LEU A 299 -1.78 -4.98 -9.73
CA LEU A 299 -1.10 -4.27 -8.64
C LEU A 299 -1.96 -4.12 -7.38
N ASN A 300 -3.26 -3.82 -7.54
CA ASN A 300 -4.15 -3.61 -6.39
C ASN A 300 -4.48 -4.91 -5.65
N TYR A 301 -4.15 -6.07 -6.23
CA TYR A 301 -4.11 -7.35 -5.52
C TYR A 301 -2.66 -7.70 -5.21
N ARG A 302 -1.99 -6.80 -4.49
CA ARG A 302 -0.56 -6.88 -4.18
C ARG A 302 -0.20 -8.27 -3.66
N ASP A 303 0.86 -8.85 -4.24
CA ASP A 303 1.34 -10.18 -3.90
C ASP A 303 2.86 -10.17 -3.76
N LEU A 304 3.35 -10.21 -2.51
CA LEU A 304 4.79 -10.22 -2.22
C LEU A 304 5.46 -11.55 -2.62
N ASP A 305 4.69 -12.63 -2.86
CA ASP A 305 5.26 -13.91 -3.33
C ASP A 305 5.81 -13.79 -4.77
N ILE A 306 5.43 -12.75 -5.53
CA ILE A 306 5.97 -12.50 -6.86
C ILE A 306 7.47 -12.12 -6.79
N GLY A 307 7.88 -11.47 -5.70
CA GLY A 307 9.19 -10.88 -5.51
C GLY A 307 9.09 -9.55 -4.79
N ILE A 308 10.14 -9.20 -4.05
CA ILE A 308 10.26 -7.95 -3.31
C ILE A 308 11.60 -7.30 -3.61
N THR A 309 11.76 -6.03 -3.22
CA THR A 309 13.05 -5.35 -3.16
C THR A 309 13.38 -4.92 -1.75
N ASP A 310 14.66 -4.96 -1.39
CA ASP A 310 15.18 -4.31 -0.19
C ASP A 310 15.45 -2.80 -0.38
N ASN A 311 15.23 -2.30 -1.61
CA ASN A 311 15.52 -0.94 -2.06
C ASN A 311 17.02 -0.57 -2.02
N GLY A 312 17.91 -1.55 -2.07
CA GLY A 312 19.36 -1.39 -2.18
C GLY A 312 19.85 -1.25 -3.62
N GLU A 313 21.14 -1.54 -3.84
CA GLU A 313 21.82 -1.36 -5.13
C GLU A 313 21.21 -2.20 -6.26
N ASN A 314 20.66 -3.37 -5.93
CA ASN A 314 20.04 -4.29 -6.90
C ASN A 314 18.55 -4.02 -7.15
N SER A 315 17.99 -2.94 -6.57
CA SER A 315 16.55 -2.65 -6.61
C SER A 315 15.95 -2.60 -8.01
N TYR A 316 16.69 -2.16 -9.03
CA TYR A 316 16.22 -2.20 -10.42
C TYR A 316 15.99 -3.64 -10.92
N LYS A 317 16.91 -4.56 -10.65
CA LYS A 317 16.82 -5.96 -11.07
C LYS A 317 15.72 -6.68 -10.31
N GLU A 318 15.67 -6.52 -8.99
CA GLU A 318 14.61 -7.05 -8.13
C GLU A 318 13.24 -6.51 -8.55
N GLY A 319 13.17 -5.20 -8.77
CA GLY A 319 11.95 -4.51 -9.19
C GLY A 319 11.43 -4.94 -10.55
N THR A 320 12.33 -5.36 -11.45
CA THR A 320 11.93 -5.90 -12.75
C THR A 320 11.11 -7.19 -12.61
N VAL A 321 11.37 -8.02 -11.59
CA VAL A 321 10.68 -9.31 -11.40
C VAL A 321 9.18 -9.14 -11.21
N TYR A 322 8.74 -8.24 -10.33
CA TYR A 322 7.32 -7.94 -10.13
C TYR A 322 6.81 -6.86 -11.10
N GLY A 323 7.67 -5.91 -11.46
CA GLY A 323 7.31 -4.75 -12.28
C GLY A 323 6.75 -5.14 -13.64
N VAL A 324 7.38 -6.09 -14.34
CA VAL A 324 6.88 -6.54 -15.65
C VAL A 324 5.58 -7.35 -15.54
N LYS A 325 5.32 -8.00 -14.40
CA LYS A 325 4.03 -8.72 -14.20
C LYS A 325 2.88 -7.74 -14.00
N TYR A 326 3.12 -6.65 -13.25
CA TYR A 326 2.11 -5.61 -13.00
C TYR A 326 1.92 -4.66 -14.18
N PHE A 327 3.01 -4.27 -14.86
CA PHE A 327 3.02 -3.15 -15.80
C PHE A 327 3.49 -3.51 -17.22
N ALA A 328 3.85 -4.78 -17.48
CA ALA A 328 4.35 -5.23 -18.79
C ALA A 328 5.45 -4.28 -19.31
N GLU A 329 5.35 -3.83 -20.56
CA GLU A 329 6.32 -2.93 -21.19
C GLU A 329 6.32 -1.51 -20.58
N ASN A 330 5.22 -1.09 -19.95
CA ASN A 330 5.11 0.23 -19.32
C ASN A 330 6.03 0.38 -18.11
N PHE A 331 6.53 -0.73 -17.54
CA PHE A 331 7.46 -0.70 -16.41
C PHE A 331 8.69 0.18 -16.68
N LYS A 332 9.27 0.12 -17.89
CA LYS A 332 10.44 0.94 -18.24
C LYS A 332 10.13 2.44 -18.22
N ARG A 333 8.93 2.84 -18.69
CA ARG A 333 8.48 4.23 -18.65
C ARG A 333 8.26 4.68 -17.20
N LEU A 334 7.68 3.82 -16.36
CA LEU A 334 7.49 4.11 -14.93
C LEU A 334 8.81 4.32 -14.19
N VAL A 335 9.83 3.49 -14.45
CA VAL A 335 11.15 3.66 -13.84
C VAL A 335 11.81 4.97 -14.25
N LYS A 336 11.68 5.38 -15.53
CA LYS A 336 12.18 6.69 -15.99
C LYS A 336 11.50 7.84 -15.24
N VAL A 337 10.17 7.80 -15.11
CA VAL A 337 9.40 8.81 -14.37
C VAL A 337 9.84 8.83 -12.90
N LYS A 338 9.89 7.67 -12.24
CA LYS A 338 10.34 7.52 -10.85
C LYS A 338 11.73 8.11 -10.63
N THR A 339 12.67 7.83 -11.53
CA THR A 339 14.04 8.36 -11.46
C THR A 339 14.07 9.89 -11.58
N ALA A 340 13.20 10.48 -12.40
CA ALA A 340 13.13 11.93 -12.57
C ALA A 340 12.50 12.64 -11.37
N VAL A 341 11.40 12.10 -10.83
CA VAL A 341 10.59 12.78 -9.80
C VAL A 341 11.00 12.43 -8.36
N ASP A 342 11.63 11.27 -8.16
CA ASP A 342 12.11 10.81 -6.85
C ASP A 342 13.48 10.10 -6.98
N PRO A 343 14.54 10.82 -7.38
CA PRO A 343 15.87 10.25 -7.63
C PRO A 343 16.57 9.70 -6.38
N GLN A 344 16.07 10.01 -5.18
CA GLN A 344 16.57 9.46 -3.91
C GLN A 344 15.76 8.25 -3.45
N ASN A 345 14.72 7.85 -4.20
CA ASN A 345 13.82 6.76 -3.87
C ASN A 345 13.21 6.89 -2.45
N PHE A 346 12.79 8.10 -2.11
CA PHE A 346 12.17 8.41 -0.82
C PHE A 346 10.84 7.69 -0.64
N PHE A 347 9.98 7.71 -1.66
CA PHE A 347 8.69 7.00 -1.65
C PHE A 347 8.88 5.56 -2.10
N LYS A 348 9.14 4.67 -1.14
CA LYS A 348 9.44 3.26 -1.40
C LYS A 348 8.66 2.30 -0.50
N ASN A 349 8.50 1.08 -0.98
CA ASN A 349 8.02 -0.07 -0.24
C ASN A 349 8.63 -1.35 -0.83
N GLU A 350 8.17 -2.51 -0.39
CA GLU A 350 8.70 -3.82 -0.78
C GLU A 350 8.48 -4.13 -2.28
N GLN A 351 7.59 -3.40 -2.97
CA GLN A 351 7.30 -3.56 -4.41
C GLN A 351 7.13 -2.20 -5.13
N SER A 352 7.82 -1.15 -4.67
CA SER A 352 7.76 0.16 -5.32
C SER A 352 8.57 0.18 -6.61
N ILE A 353 8.16 0.98 -7.60
CA ILE A 353 8.97 1.18 -8.81
C ILE A 353 10.38 1.64 -8.40
N PRO A 354 11.45 0.96 -8.86
CA PRO A 354 12.82 1.34 -8.54
C PRO A 354 13.27 2.55 -9.35
N VAL A 355 14.35 3.20 -8.91
CA VAL A 355 15.08 4.18 -9.72
C VAL A 355 16.09 3.48 -10.64
N LEU A 356 16.53 4.15 -11.70
CA LEU A 356 17.65 3.67 -12.51
C LEU A 356 18.93 3.60 -11.65
N PRO A 357 19.79 2.59 -11.87
CA PRO A 357 21.10 2.54 -11.23
C PRO A 357 21.90 3.81 -11.55
N ARG A 358 22.51 4.43 -10.53
CA ARG A 358 23.44 5.55 -10.76
C ARG A 358 24.65 5.02 -11.52
N SER A 359 25.00 5.61 -12.67
CA SER A 359 26.25 5.24 -13.34
C SER A 359 27.43 5.74 -12.51
N SER A 360 28.44 4.89 -12.33
CA SER A 360 29.70 5.19 -11.63
C SER A 360 30.54 6.29 -12.30
N SER A 361 30.13 6.78 -13.49
CA SER A 361 30.84 7.81 -14.25
C SER A 361 30.51 9.26 -13.85
N ALA A 362 29.53 9.50 -12.96
CA ALA A 362 29.16 10.85 -12.53
C ALA A 362 29.88 11.32 -11.25
N MET A 363 30.83 10.54 -10.71
CA MET A 363 31.41 10.77 -9.38
C MET A 363 32.75 11.54 -9.39
N THR A 364 33.09 12.27 -10.46
CA THR A 364 34.38 13.01 -10.54
C THR A 364 34.27 14.49 -10.94
N GLN A 365 33.09 15.11 -10.85
CA GLN A 365 33.00 16.57 -10.94
C GLN A 365 31.83 17.06 -10.09
N TYR A 366 32.02 17.21 -8.79
CA TYR A 366 31.36 18.26 -7.99
C TYR A 366 31.97 18.25 -6.59
N SER A 367 33.23 18.67 -6.52
CA SER A 367 33.82 19.25 -5.32
C SER A 367 34.21 20.68 -5.65
N GLY A 368 33.43 21.65 -5.18
CA GLY A 368 33.85 23.05 -5.17
C GLY A 368 32.81 24.07 -5.59
N SER A 369 32.61 25.02 -4.68
CA SER A 369 32.12 26.39 -4.83
C SER A 369 30.61 26.67 -4.74
N THR A 370 30.37 27.56 -3.79
CA THR A 370 29.17 28.28 -3.36
C THR A 370 28.72 29.34 -4.36
N GLU A 371 27.44 29.71 -4.23
CA GLU A 371 26.77 30.90 -4.76
C GLU A 371 26.70 31.09 -6.28
N THR A 372 25.48 30.93 -6.81
CA THR A 372 24.90 31.98 -7.65
C THR A 372 23.38 31.87 -7.67
N THR A 373 22.74 32.98 -7.36
CA THR A 373 21.33 33.30 -7.52
C THR A 373 20.89 33.15 -8.98
N GLY A 374 20.45 31.95 -9.34
CA GLY A 374 19.73 31.68 -10.58
C GLY A 374 18.24 31.54 -10.31
N LYS A 375 17.41 32.42 -10.89
CA LYS A 375 15.95 32.35 -10.83
C LYS A 375 15.50 30.93 -11.17
N MET A 376 14.95 30.23 -10.18
CA MET A 376 14.38 28.91 -10.35
C MET A 376 13.04 29.09 -11.07
N THR A 377 13.07 29.05 -12.40
CA THR A 377 11.86 28.85 -13.20
C THR A 377 11.36 27.44 -12.87
N VAL A 378 10.44 27.35 -11.92
CA VAL A 378 9.69 26.13 -11.62
C VAL A 378 8.81 25.86 -12.83
N LEU A 379 9.33 25.06 -13.77
CA LEU A 379 8.50 24.44 -14.78
C LEU A 379 7.66 23.39 -14.05
N VAL A 380 6.45 23.78 -13.66
CA VAL A 380 5.43 22.88 -13.14
C VAL A 380 5.02 21.96 -14.27
N ILE A 381 5.71 20.83 -14.37
CA ILE A 381 5.30 19.73 -15.24
C ILE A 381 4.17 18.98 -14.52
N PHE A 382 2.97 19.54 -14.60
CA PHE A 382 1.72 18.79 -14.44
C PHE A 382 1.43 18.12 -15.80
N PHE A 383 1.81 16.85 -15.97
CA PHE A 383 1.22 16.00 -17.02
C PHE A 383 0.09 15.21 -16.36
N LEU A 384 -1.17 15.56 -16.65
CA LEU A 384 -1.92 14.97 -17.76
C LEU A 384 -1.97 13.44 -17.62
N PHE A 385 -2.83 12.96 -16.73
CA PHE A 385 -3.20 11.55 -16.67
C PHE A 385 -4.72 11.32 -16.69
N LEU A 386 -5.52 12.34 -16.99
CA LEU A 386 -6.98 12.26 -16.88
C LEU A 386 -7.75 12.83 -18.08
N LYS A 387 -7.07 13.26 -19.15
CA LYS A 387 -7.76 13.73 -20.35
C LYS A 387 -8.37 12.59 -21.18
N ASP A 388 -7.84 11.38 -21.08
CA ASP A 388 -8.30 10.24 -21.89
C ASP A 388 -9.38 9.37 -21.21
N LEU A 389 -9.80 9.70 -19.98
CA LEU A 389 -10.98 9.07 -19.36
C LEU A 389 -12.30 9.70 -19.85
N MET A 390 -12.25 10.90 -20.45
CA MET A 390 -13.44 11.68 -20.80
C MET A 390 -14.04 11.36 -22.18
N THR A 391 -13.42 10.48 -22.98
CA THR A 391 -14.02 10.00 -24.24
C THR A 391 -14.80 8.69 -24.04
N ILE A 392 -15.08 8.29 -22.80
CA ILE A 392 -15.75 7.02 -22.47
C ILE A 392 -17.25 7.21 -22.12
N PHE A 393 -17.73 8.46 -21.98
CA PHE A 393 -19.15 8.76 -21.75
C PHE A 393 -19.69 9.87 -22.67
N SER A 394 -19.38 9.78 -23.97
CA SER A 394 -20.07 10.54 -25.03
C SER A 394 -20.53 9.59 -26.12
#